data_AF-K1S3D6-F1
#
_entry.id   AF-K1S3D6-F1
#
_cell.length_a   1.000
_cell.length_b   1.000
_cell.length_c   1.000
_cell.angle_alpha   90.00
_cell.angle_beta   90.00
_cell.angle_gamma   90.00
#
_symmetry.space_group_name_H-M   'P 1'
#
loop_
_entity.id
_entity.type
_entity.pdbx_description
1 polymer ?
#
loop_
_entity_poly.entity_id
_entity_poly.type
_entity_poly.pdbx_seq_one_letter_code
_entity_poly.pdbx_strand_id
1 'polypeptide(L)'
;MKKLTENKEQTEQKVMTKYDRKVQKRKEEKEKEKKEERISTAIGIVVLVALVCLVASFPIRTYLATHETYVVVNGEAVNKVEFDYQYNLTKNNYITQYGSYLTYFGLDTSKDLSTQMYSDTLTWQDYFEQNAVESLKQNKALMAEAKAAGFTYDTTDEYNTFKETIKTSAASAGISEKEYVRSIYGSYATM
;
A
#
# COMPACT_ATOMS: atom_id res chain seq x y z
N MET A 1 -44.12 23.43 71.12
CA MET A 1 -44.72 22.10 70.87
C MET A 1 -44.60 21.82 69.38
N LYS A 2 -43.70 20.91 68.94
CA LYS A 2 -44.02 19.52 68.52
C LYS A 2 -45.23 19.49 67.55
N LYS A 3 -45.13 19.09 66.28
CA LYS A 3 -44.40 17.93 65.71
C LYS A 3 -44.08 18.13 64.22
N LEU A 4 -42.92 17.58 63.82
CA LEU A 4 -42.61 17.03 62.51
C LEU A 4 -43.83 16.40 61.82
N THR A 5 -43.93 16.56 60.51
CA THR A 5 -44.30 15.43 59.66
C THR A 5 -43.47 15.48 58.39
N GLU A 6 -42.22 15.04 58.56
CA GLU A 6 -41.45 14.41 57.49
C GLU A 6 -42.26 13.25 56.89
N ASN A 7 -42.10 13.13 55.57
CA ASN A 7 -41.94 11.87 54.85
C ASN A 7 -43.16 10.94 54.77
N LYS A 8 -43.79 10.91 53.59
CA LYS A 8 -44.30 9.69 52.97
C LYS A 8 -44.13 9.78 51.47
N GLU A 9 -42.88 9.65 51.02
CA GLU A 9 -42.58 8.90 49.81
C GLU A 9 -43.08 7.47 50.02
N GLN A 10 -44.39 7.26 49.83
CA GLN A 10 -44.94 5.90 49.77
C GLN A 10 -44.86 5.45 48.32
N THR A 11 -43.65 5.02 47.96
CA THR A 11 -43.38 4.18 46.81
C THR A 11 -44.30 2.97 46.87
N GLU A 12 -45.40 3.00 46.11
CA GLU A 12 -46.18 1.80 45.84
C GLU A 12 -45.28 0.82 45.09
N GLN A 13 -44.72 -0.12 45.86
CA GLN A 13 -44.05 -1.30 45.33
C GLN A 13 -45.04 -2.07 44.47
N LYS A 14 -44.90 -1.92 43.16
CA LYS A 14 -45.66 -2.64 42.13
C LYS A 14 -45.42 -4.15 42.31
N VAL A 15 -46.30 -4.85 43.01
CA VAL A 15 -46.20 -6.31 43.23
C VAL A 15 -46.42 -7.01 41.89
N MET A 16 -45.32 -7.30 41.19
CA MET A 16 -45.36 -8.05 39.93
C MET A 16 -45.68 -9.53 40.18
N THR A 17 -46.81 -9.96 39.62
CA THR A 17 -47.28 -11.36 39.61
C THR A 17 -46.34 -12.28 38.82
N LYS A 18 -46.35 -13.60 39.10
CA LYS A 18 -45.51 -14.59 38.38
C LYS A 18 -45.75 -14.57 36.86
N TYR A 19 -46.98 -14.26 36.42
CA TYR A 19 -47.34 -14.14 35.01
C TYR A 19 -46.69 -12.91 34.36
N ASP A 20 -46.70 -11.75 35.04
CA ASP A 20 -46.09 -10.51 34.54
C ASP A 20 -44.58 -10.63 34.42
N ARG A 21 -43.92 -11.33 35.34
CA ARG A 21 -42.49 -11.67 35.24
C ARG A 21 -42.18 -12.53 34.01
N LYS A 22 -43.04 -13.51 33.69
CA LYS A 22 -42.85 -14.40 32.53
C LYS A 22 -43.07 -13.65 31.21
N VAL A 23 -44.04 -12.75 31.17
CA VAL A 23 -44.31 -11.89 30.00
C VAL A 23 -43.21 -10.85 29.80
N GLN A 24 -42.67 -10.25 30.88
CA GLN A 24 -41.53 -9.35 30.79
C GLN A 24 -40.26 -10.07 30.33
N LYS A 25 -39.93 -11.25 30.88
CA LYS A 25 -38.78 -12.04 30.40
C LYS A 25 -38.87 -12.38 28.91
N ARG A 26 -40.05 -12.78 28.42
CA ARG A 26 -40.29 -13.03 26.98
C ARG A 26 -40.17 -11.77 26.11
N LYS A 27 -40.49 -10.59 26.65
CA LYS A 27 -40.30 -9.31 25.94
C LYS A 27 -38.81 -8.92 25.92
N GLU A 28 -38.11 -9.07 27.04
CA GLU A 28 -36.68 -8.81 27.15
C GLU A 28 -35.83 -9.75 26.28
N GLU A 29 -36.17 -11.05 26.22
CA GLU A 29 -35.52 -12.02 25.34
C GLU A 29 -35.72 -11.65 23.86
N LYS A 30 -36.95 -11.31 23.46
CA LYS A 30 -37.23 -10.82 22.09
C LYS A 30 -36.54 -9.50 21.76
N GLU A 31 -36.36 -8.61 22.73
CA GLU A 31 -35.60 -7.37 22.53
C GLU A 31 -34.10 -7.62 22.45
N LYS A 32 -33.56 -8.59 23.20
CA LYS A 32 -32.16 -9.03 23.09
C LYS A 32 -31.90 -9.69 21.74
N GLU A 33 -32.76 -10.61 21.30
CA GLU A 33 -32.67 -11.22 19.97
C GLU A 33 -32.70 -10.16 18.86
N LYS A 34 -33.62 -9.19 18.93
CA LYS A 34 -33.67 -8.07 17.96
C LYS A 34 -32.44 -7.17 18.01
N LYS A 35 -31.82 -6.99 19.18
CA LYS A 35 -30.57 -6.22 19.31
C LYS A 35 -29.38 -7.01 18.75
N GLU A 36 -29.30 -8.30 19.04
CA GLU A 36 -28.27 -9.20 18.52
C GLU A 36 -28.37 -9.36 17.01
N GLU A 37 -29.58 -9.46 16.45
CA GLU A 37 -29.83 -9.52 15.00
C GLU A 37 -29.44 -8.21 14.29
N ARG A 38 -29.68 -7.06 14.92
CA ARG A 38 -29.21 -5.76 14.42
C ARG A 38 -27.70 -5.63 14.49
N ILE A 39 -27.07 -6.11 15.55
CA ILE A 39 -25.62 -6.10 15.72
C ILE A 39 -24.96 -7.05 14.71
N SER A 40 -25.49 -8.26 14.52
CA SER A 40 -24.97 -9.22 13.55
C SER A 40 -25.12 -8.72 12.11
N THR A 41 -26.26 -8.10 11.79
CA THR A 41 -26.46 -7.44 10.49
C THR A 41 -25.50 -6.28 10.30
N ALA A 42 -25.31 -5.43 11.32
CA ALA A 42 -24.38 -4.31 11.26
C ALA A 42 -22.92 -4.78 11.08
N ILE A 43 -22.50 -5.82 11.81
CA ILE A 43 -21.18 -6.43 11.66
C ILE A 43 -21.02 -7.02 10.25
N GLY A 44 -22.04 -7.72 9.74
CA GLY A 44 -22.04 -8.25 8.38
C GLY A 44 -21.85 -7.16 7.32
N ILE A 45 -22.53 -6.02 7.48
CA ILE A 45 -22.38 -4.85 6.60
C ILE A 45 -20.97 -4.27 6.70
N VAL A 46 -20.43 -4.10 7.92
CA VAL A 46 -19.08 -3.57 8.12
C VAL A 46 -18.03 -4.46 7.48
N VAL A 47 -18.13 -5.79 7.64
CA VAL A 47 -17.22 -6.75 6.99
C VAL A 47 -17.34 -6.67 5.48
N LEU A 48 -18.56 -6.57 4.94
CA LEU A 48 -18.77 -6.46 3.49
C LEU A 48 -18.19 -5.16 2.92
N VAL A 49 -18.39 -4.03 3.60
CA VAL A 49 -17.79 -2.75 3.23
C VAL A 49 -16.26 -2.83 3.27
N ALA A 50 -15.69 -3.43 4.31
CA ALA A 50 -14.24 -3.62 4.41
C ALA A 50 -13.70 -4.45 3.23
N LEU A 51 -14.38 -5.54 2.84
CA LEU A 51 -14.00 -6.35 1.69
C LEU A 51 -14.09 -5.56 0.37
N VAL A 52 -15.16 -4.79 0.16
CA VAL A 52 -15.30 -3.94 -1.03
C VAL A 52 -14.19 -2.90 -1.09
N CYS A 53 -13.87 -2.23 0.02
CA CYS A 53 -12.77 -1.28 0.10
C CYS A 53 -11.42 -1.92 -0.20
N LEU A 54 -11.17 -3.14 0.30
CA LEU A 54 -9.95 -3.89 -0.01
C LEU A 54 -9.86 -4.19 -1.51
N VAL A 55 -10.91 -4.72 -2.12
CA VAL A 55 -10.93 -5.05 -3.56
C VAL A 55 -10.77 -3.80 -4.43
N ALA A 56 -11.46 -2.71 -4.10
CA ALA A 56 -11.34 -1.44 -4.83
C ALA A 56 -9.99 -0.74 -4.63
N SER A 57 -9.28 -1.02 -3.53
CA SER A 57 -7.98 -0.40 -3.26
C SER A 57 -6.90 -0.80 -4.27
N PHE A 58 -6.96 -2.02 -4.84
CA PHE A 58 -5.99 -2.49 -5.82
C PHE A 58 -5.99 -1.67 -7.13
N PRO A 59 -7.12 -1.48 -7.84
CA PRO A 59 -7.16 -0.65 -9.03
C PRO A 59 -6.88 0.83 -8.73
N ILE A 60 -7.34 1.35 -7.58
CA ILE A 60 -7.07 2.74 -7.18
C ILE A 60 -5.56 2.94 -6.97
N ARG A 61 -4.89 2.08 -6.19
CA ARG A 61 -3.43 2.16 -5.98
C ARG A 61 -2.65 2.08 -7.28
N THR A 62 -3.07 1.19 -8.18
CA THR A 62 -2.44 1.04 -9.50
C THR A 62 -2.63 2.30 -10.34
N TYR A 63 -3.82 2.91 -10.33
CA TYR A 63 -4.10 4.15 -11.02
C TYR A 63 -3.25 5.32 -10.49
N LEU A 64 -3.20 5.50 -9.17
CA LEU A 64 -2.39 6.54 -8.53
C LEU A 64 -0.91 6.35 -8.87
N ALA A 65 -0.40 5.11 -8.80
CA ALA A 65 1.00 4.82 -9.12
C ALA A 65 1.36 5.11 -10.60
N THR A 66 0.42 4.95 -11.52
CA THR A 66 0.64 5.09 -12.97
C THR A 66 0.38 6.50 -13.50
N HIS A 67 -0.50 7.28 -12.87
CA HIS A 67 -0.96 8.57 -13.41
C HIS A 67 -0.68 9.77 -12.51
N GLU A 68 -0.56 9.58 -11.20
CA GLU A 68 -0.29 10.72 -10.32
C GLU A 68 1.19 11.08 -10.29
N THR A 69 1.44 12.36 -10.02
CA THR A 69 2.79 12.88 -9.80
C THR A 69 3.28 12.37 -8.46
N TYR A 70 4.29 11.52 -8.48
CA TYR A 70 5.00 11.07 -7.29
C TYR A 70 6.08 12.07 -6.89
N VAL A 71 6.87 12.56 -7.86
CA VAL A 71 7.91 13.58 -7.65
C VAL A 71 7.99 14.49 -8.87
N VAL A 72 8.33 15.77 -8.66
CA VAL A 72 8.61 16.69 -9.77
C VAL A 72 10.12 16.77 -9.97
N VAL A 73 10.58 16.40 -11.16
CA VAL A 73 11.99 16.38 -11.53
C VAL A 73 12.20 17.32 -12.71
N ASN A 74 12.98 18.38 -12.49
CA ASN A 74 13.27 19.40 -13.51
C ASN A 74 12.02 20.08 -14.11
N GLY A 75 10.95 20.22 -13.30
CA GLY A 75 9.67 20.78 -13.75
C GLY A 75 8.73 19.76 -14.41
N GLU A 76 9.18 18.53 -14.66
CA GLU A 76 8.33 17.44 -15.16
C GLU A 76 7.80 16.57 -14.03
N ALA A 77 6.53 16.18 -14.14
CA ALA A 77 5.93 15.19 -13.25
C ALA A 77 6.50 13.80 -13.57
N VAL A 78 6.97 13.10 -12.53
CA VAL A 78 7.38 11.70 -12.56
C VAL A 78 6.36 10.91 -11.75
N ASN A 79 5.79 9.85 -12.34
CA ASN A 79 4.88 8.95 -11.64
C ASN A 79 5.64 7.89 -10.84
N LYS A 80 4.93 7.10 -10.03
CA LYS A 80 5.58 6.09 -9.18
C LYS A 80 6.23 4.96 -9.99
N VAL A 81 5.65 4.60 -11.13
CA VAL A 81 6.22 3.55 -12.00
C VAL A 81 7.58 3.95 -12.57
N GLU A 82 7.68 5.16 -13.12
CA GLU A 82 8.93 5.70 -13.67
C GLU A 82 9.98 5.87 -12.57
N PHE A 83 9.58 6.35 -11.39
CA PHE A 83 10.48 6.45 -10.25
C PHE A 83 10.99 5.08 -9.78
N ASP A 84 10.09 4.11 -9.57
CA ASP A 84 10.44 2.77 -9.12
C ASP A 84 11.34 2.05 -10.13
N TYR A 85 11.08 2.25 -11.43
CA TYR A 85 11.96 1.74 -12.49
C TYR A 85 13.38 2.27 -12.31
N GLN A 86 13.55 3.59 -12.21
CA GLN A 86 14.88 4.18 -12.10
C GLN A 86 15.55 3.81 -10.77
N TYR A 87 14.80 3.81 -9.66
CA TYR A 87 15.30 3.41 -8.35
C TYR A 87 15.83 1.98 -8.38
N ASN A 88 15.04 1.03 -8.89
CA ASN A 88 15.46 -0.36 -8.92
C ASN A 88 16.60 -0.58 -9.93
N LEU A 89 16.63 0.12 -11.06
CA LEU A 89 17.74 0.06 -12.00
C LEU A 89 19.05 0.50 -11.33
N THR A 90 19.04 1.68 -10.69
CA THR A 90 20.21 2.21 -9.97
C THR A 90 20.66 1.28 -8.85
N LYS A 91 19.73 0.82 -8.01
CA LYS A 91 20.01 -0.11 -6.90
C LYS A 91 20.58 -1.43 -7.41
N ASN A 92 19.95 -2.05 -8.41
CA ASN A 92 20.37 -3.35 -8.92
C ASN A 92 21.75 -3.24 -9.61
N ASN A 93 22.00 -2.17 -10.38
CA ASN A 93 23.30 -1.91 -10.97
C ASN A 93 24.39 -1.78 -9.89
N TYR A 94 24.11 -1.05 -8.80
CA TYR A 94 25.05 -0.93 -7.68
C TYR A 94 25.33 -2.29 -7.02
N ILE A 95 24.28 -3.06 -6.72
CA ILE A 95 24.40 -4.39 -6.12
C ILE A 95 25.22 -5.33 -7.00
N THR A 96 24.96 -5.34 -8.31
CA THR A 96 25.70 -6.17 -9.27
C THR A 96 27.16 -5.73 -9.38
N GLN A 97 27.41 -4.43 -9.46
CA GLN A 97 28.76 -3.87 -9.61
C GLN A 97 29.63 -4.13 -8.38
N TYR A 98 29.06 -4.02 -7.17
CA TYR A 98 29.78 -4.09 -5.91
C TYR A 98 29.54 -5.38 -5.13
N GLY A 99 28.93 -6.41 -5.73
CA GLY A 99 28.35 -7.58 -5.06
C GLY A 99 29.18 -8.17 -3.90
N SER A 100 30.45 -8.52 -4.14
CA SER A 100 31.33 -9.08 -3.11
C SER A 100 31.78 -8.08 -2.04
N TYR A 101 31.60 -6.78 -2.29
CA TYR A 101 32.04 -5.68 -1.45
C TYR A 101 30.91 -5.02 -0.64
N LEU A 102 29.65 -5.36 -0.90
CA LEU A 102 28.49 -4.72 -0.25
C LEU A 102 28.57 -4.76 1.29
N THR A 103 28.97 -5.90 1.85
CA THR A 103 29.12 -6.06 3.30
C THR A 103 30.18 -5.14 3.89
N TYR A 104 31.26 -4.83 3.15
CA TYR A 104 32.28 -3.87 3.61
C TYR A 104 31.74 -2.44 3.65
N PHE A 105 30.76 -2.12 2.80
CA PHE A 105 30.05 -0.85 2.83
C PHE A 105 28.91 -0.82 3.86
N GLY A 106 28.69 -1.90 4.61
CA GLY A 106 27.60 -2.00 5.57
C GLY A 106 26.23 -2.15 4.91
N LEU A 107 26.18 -2.62 3.65
CA LEU A 107 24.94 -2.89 2.93
C LEU A 107 24.61 -4.39 2.96
N ASP A 108 23.53 -4.72 3.67
CA ASP A 108 22.89 -6.04 3.67
C ASP A 108 21.58 -5.97 2.86
N THR A 109 21.61 -6.53 1.66
CA THR A 109 20.47 -6.51 0.72
C THR A 109 19.29 -7.37 1.16
N SER A 110 19.45 -8.20 2.20
CA SER A 110 18.37 -8.99 2.80
C SER A 110 17.54 -8.22 3.82
N LYS A 111 18.01 -7.03 4.25
CA LYS A 111 17.37 -6.20 5.26
C LYS A 111 16.76 -4.94 4.66
N ASP A 112 15.89 -4.31 5.44
CA ASP A 112 15.27 -3.04 5.08
C ASP A 112 16.35 -1.95 4.88
N LEU A 113 16.39 -1.36 3.69
CA LEU A 113 17.39 -0.35 3.30
C LEU A 113 17.18 0.99 4.03
N SER A 114 15.96 1.28 4.50
CA SER A 114 15.67 2.48 5.30
C SER A 114 16.27 2.42 6.71
N THR A 115 16.69 1.24 7.14
CA THR A 115 17.25 1.02 8.48
C THR A 115 18.78 0.98 8.50
N GLN A 116 19.40 0.97 7.31
CA GLN A 116 20.83 0.80 7.14
C GLN A 116 21.44 2.12 6.70
N MET A 117 22.36 2.65 7.49
CA MET A 117 23.01 3.93 7.20
C MET A 117 24.04 3.78 6.08
N TYR A 118 23.95 4.62 5.05
CA TYR A 118 24.99 4.81 4.04
C TYR A 118 26.05 5.82 4.54
N SER A 119 25.59 6.88 5.21
CA SER A 119 26.41 7.92 5.84
C SER A 119 25.79 8.33 7.19
N ASP A 120 26.36 9.31 7.89
CA ASP A 120 25.81 9.81 9.15
C ASP A 120 24.39 10.41 9.03
N THR A 121 23.98 10.80 7.81
CA THR A 121 22.72 11.52 7.57
C THR A 121 21.78 10.81 6.61
N LEU A 122 22.27 9.85 5.82
CA LEU A 122 21.51 9.18 4.78
C LEU A 122 21.51 7.68 4.98
N THR A 123 20.34 7.07 4.84
CA THR A 123 20.19 5.63 4.71
C THR A 123 20.59 5.17 3.31
N TRP A 124 20.79 3.86 3.14
CA TRP A 124 20.99 3.27 1.81
C TRP A 124 19.78 3.50 0.91
N GLN A 125 18.57 3.50 1.47
CA GLN A 125 17.38 3.88 0.70
C GLN A 125 17.48 5.32 0.21
N ASP A 126 17.78 6.28 1.08
CA ASP A 126 17.91 7.69 0.70
C ASP A 126 18.97 7.88 -0.39
N TYR A 127 20.10 7.18 -0.26
CA TYR A 127 21.17 7.20 -1.26
C TYR A 127 20.66 6.75 -2.64
N PHE A 128 19.97 5.61 -2.72
CA PHE A 128 19.43 5.12 -4.00
C PHE A 128 18.31 6.00 -4.55
N GLU A 129 17.46 6.57 -3.69
CA GLU A 129 16.44 7.54 -4.09
C GLU A 129 17.06 8.82 -4.68
N GLN A 130 18.12 9.36 -4.07
CA GLN A 130 18.84 10.52 -4.60
C GLN A 130 19.45 10.22 -5.97
N ASN A 131 20.14 9.10 -6.11
CA ASN A 131 20.72 8.70 -7.40
C ASN A 131 19.64 8.46 -8.48
N ALA A 132 18.47 7.94 -8.09
CA ALA A 132 17.34 7.78 -9.01
C ALA A 132 16.81 9.15 -9.50
N VAL A 133 16.65 10.11 -8.60
CA VAL A 133 16.25 11.48 -8.95
C VAL A 133 17.28 12.13 -9.88
N GLU A 134 18.58 11.99 -9.61
CA GLU A 134 19.63 12.51 -10.47
C GLU A 134 19.62 11.89 -11.87
N SER A 135 19.47 10.57 -11.94
CA SER A 135 19.36 9.85 -13.22
C SER A 135 18.13 10.31 -14.01
N LEU A 136 16.98 10.49 -13.35
CA LEU A 136 15.77 11.03 -13.97
C LEU A 136 15.98 12.45 -14.52
N LYS A 137 16.67 13.33 -13.77
CA LYS A 137 16.99 14.69 -14.23
C LYS A 137 17.77 14.64 -15.55
N GLN A 138 18.82 13.83 -15.59
CA GLN A 138 19.69 13.70 -16.77
C GLN A 138 18.93 13.10 -17.96
N ASN A 139 18.23 11.97 -17.75
CA ASN A 139 17.51 11.28 -18.81
C ASN A 139 16.40 12.14 -19.42
N LYS A 140 15.64 12.86 -18.59
CA LYS A 140 14.58 13.74 -19.06
C LYS A 140 15.12 14.95 -19.82
N ALA A 141 16.18 15.58 -19.31
CA ALA A 141 16.83 16.68 -20.03
C ALA A 141 17.32 16.24 -21.42
N LEU A 142 18.00 15.10 -21.48
CA LEU A 142 18.47 14.53 -22.75
C LEU A 142 17.31 14.17 -23.69
N MET A 143 16.23 13.58 -23.17
CA MET A 143 15.04 13.24 -23.96
C MET A 143 14.36 14.49 -24.52
N ALA A 144 14.26 15.56 -23.73
CA ALA A 144 13.70 16.83 -24.17
C ALA A 144 14.53 17.46 -25.29
N GLU A 145 15.86 17.47 -25.16
CA GLU A 145 16.78 17.95 -26.20
C GLU A 145 16.71 17.09 -27.47
N ALA A 146 16.72 15.76 -27.33
CA ALA A 146 16.60 14.84 -28.46
C ALA A 146 15.28 15.05 -29.22
N LYS A 147 14.17 15.21 -28.49
CA LYS A 147 12.86 15.51 -29.09
C LYS A 147 12.85 16.87 -29.78
N ALA A 148 13.45 17.90 -29.17
CA ALA A 148 13.56 19.23 -29.77
C ALA A 148 14.41 19.22 -31.05
N ALA A 149 15.44 18.37 -31.11
CA ALA A 149 16.26 18.15 -32.28
C ALA A 149 15.62 17.21 -33.33
N GLY A 150 14.42 16.68 -33.08
CA GLY A 150 13.69 15.82 -34.01
C GLY A 150 14.24 14.40 -34.11
N PHE A 151 14.99 13.93 -33.11
CA PHE A 151 15.42 12.52 -33.07
C PHE A 151 14.22 11.59 -32.98
N THR A 152 14.21 10.57 -33.83
CA THR A 152 13.26 9.47 -33.81
C THR A 152 14.03 8.16 -33.67
N TYR A 153 13.57 7.27 -32.80
CA TYR A 153 14.15 5.96 -32.59
C TYR A 153 13.03 4.92 -32.58
N ASP A 154 13.17 3.90 -33.42
CA ASP A 154 12.27 2.75 -33.42
C ASP A 154 12.81 1.73 -32.42
N THR A 155 11.97 1.32 -31.47
CA THR A 155 12.32 0.39 -30.39
C THR A 155 11.73 -1.00 -30.59
N THR A 156 11.16 -1.29 -31.77
CA THR A 156 10.37 -2.50 -32.00
C THR A 156 11.19 -3.77 -31.80
N ASP A 157 12.39 -3.82 -32.37
CA ASP A 157 13.26 -5.00 -32.30
C ASP A 157 13.87 -5.18 -30.91
N GLU A 158 14.28 -4.09 -30.26
CA GLU A 158 14.78 -4.08 -28.89
C GLU A 158 13.69 -4.51 -27.90
N TYR A 159 12.45 -4.05 -28.07
CA TYR A 159 11.33 -4.45 -27.23
C TYR A 159 10.98 -5.93 -27.42
N ASN A 160 11.04 -6.46 -28.64
CA ASN A 160 10.85 -7.89 -28.89
C ASN A 160 11.96 -8.73 -28.24
N THR A 161 13.21 -8.29 -28.33
CA THR A 161 14.36 -8.92 -27.69
C THR A 161 14.23 -8.89 -26.17
N PHE A 162 13.77 -7.76 -25.62
CA PHE A 162 13.51 -7.60 -24.19
C PHE A 162 12.44 -8.59 -23.70
N LYS A 163 11.31 -8.72 -24.41
CA LYS A 163 10.26 -9.70 -24.08
C LYS A 163 10.78 -11.12 -24.03
N GLU A 164 11.57 -11.55 -25.02
CA GLU A 164 12.11 -12.91 -25.03
C GLU A 164 13.15 -13.14 -23.92
N THR A 165 13.91 -12.10 -23.58
CA THR A 165 14.83 -12.15 -22.43
C THR A 165 14.05 -12.34 -21.14
N ILE A 166 13.01 -11.52 -20.88
CA ILE A 166 12.15 -11.65 -19.71
C ILE A 166 11.53 -13.04 -19.62
N LYS A 167 11.00 -13.56 -20.72
CA LYS A 167 10.40 -14.89 -20.77
C LYS A 167 11.39 -15.99 -20.43
N THR A 168 12.59 -15.95 -21.01
CA THR A 168 13.65 -16.93 -20.74
C THR A 168 14.11 -16.86 -19.29
N SER A 169 14.30 -15.65 -18.74
CA SER A 169 14.75 -15.48 -17.37
C SER A 169 13.67 -15.81 -16.34
N ALA A 170 12.40 -15.51 -16.61
CA ALA A 170 11.28 -15.90 -15.77
C ALA A 170 11.15 -17.43 -15.71
N ALA A 171 11.24 -18.11 -16.86
CA ALA A 171 11.26 -19.57 -16.93
C ALA A 171 12.44 -20.16 -16.13
N SER A 172 13.64 -19.56 -16.24
CA SER A 172 14.82 -19.98 -15.49
C SER A 172 14.68 -19.79 -13.98
N ALA A 173 13.99 -18.73 -13.56
CA ALA A 173 13.69 -18.45 -12.16
C ALA A 173 12.49 -19.24 -11.62
N GLY A 174 11.74 -19.94 -12.48
CA GLY A 174 10.56 -20.73 -12.10
C GLY A 174 9.36 -19.88 -11.66
N ILE A 175 9.26 -18.63 -12.09
CA ILE A 175 8.17 -17.69 -11.76
C ILE A 175 7.51 -17.14 -13.01
N SER A 176 6.35 -16.50 -12.87
CA SER A 176 5.68 -15.88 -14.02
C SER A 176 6.46 -14.65 -14.54
N GLU A 177 6.32 -14.33 -15.83
CA GLU A 177 6.92 -13.12 -16.44
C GLU A 177 6.55 -11.85 -15.67
N LYS A 178 5.28 -11.76 -15.24
CA LYS A 178 4.78 -10.65 -14.43
C LYS A 178 5.48 -10.54 -13.08
N GLU A 179 5.67 -11.65 -12.39
CA GLU A 179 6.40 -11.66 -11.11
C GLU A 179 7.87 -11.32 -11.31
N TYR A 180 8.48 -11.82 -12.38
CA TYR A 180 9.88 -11.54 -12.73
C TYR A 180 10.10 -10.05 -13.03
N VAL A 181 9.25 -9.44 -13.83
CA VAL A 181 9.34 -8.00 -14.16
C VAL A 181 9.16 -7.15 -12.91
N ARG A 182 8.25 -7.54 -12.00
CA ARG A 182 8.03 -6.82 -10.75
C ARG A 182 9.16 -6.96 -9.75
N SER A 183 9.85 -8.11 -9.72
CA SER A 183 10.99 -8.30 -8.82
C SER A 183 12.18 -7.44 -9.24
N ILE A 184 12.34 -7.17 -10.53
CA ILE A 184 13.43 -6.36 -11.07
C ILE A 184 13.10 -4.88 -11.06
N TYR A 185 11.93 -4.48 -11.57
CA TYR A 185 11.63 -3.08 -11.88
C TYR A 185 10.64 -2.41 -10.90
N GLY A 186 10.06 -3.18 -9.98
CA GLY A 186 9.17 -2.67 -8.95
C GLY A 186 7.73 -3.18 -9.07
N SER A 187 6.97 -3.03 -7.98
CA SER A 187 5.68 -3.70 -7.79
C SER A 187 4.60 -3.36 -8.83
N TYR A 188 4.66 -2.18 -9.42
CA TYR A 188 3.72 -1.70 -10.44
C TYR A 188 4.20 -1.93 -11.88
N ALA A 189 5.38 -2.54 -12.07
CA ALA A 189 5.89 -2.82 -13.41
C ALA A 189 4.98 -3.81 -14.16
N THR A 190 4.82 -3.53 -15.46
CA THR A 190 4.01 -4.31 -16.41
C THR A 190 4.76 -4.45 -17.73
N MET A 191 4.45 -5.49 -18.49
CA MET A 191 4.99 -5.75 -19.83
C MET A 191 4.08 -5.20 -20.92
#